data_AF-A0A7X1KKG8-F1
#
_entry.id   AF-A0A7X1KKG8-F1
#
_cell.length_a   1.000
_cell.length_b   1.000
_cell.length_c   1.000
_cell.angle_alpha   90.00
_cell.angle_beta   90.00
_cell.angle_gamma   90.00
#
_symmetry.space_group_name_H-M   'P 1'
#
loop_
_entity.id
_entity.type
_entity.pdbx_description
1 polymer ?
#
loop_
_entity_poly.entity_id
_entity_poly.type
_entity_poly.pdbx_seq_one_letter_code
_entity_poly.pdbx_strand_id
1 'polypeptide(L)' 'MSRAMNIALPEGEVTSRCQKAGVVISAIEPLPSGGTHLVCLTSEGAEQMRSEFKAKLLLGKVKRLPFYVPPSRW' A
#
# COMPACT_ATOMS: atom_id res chain seq x y z
N MET A 1 -6.23 14.41 -4.74
CA MET A 1 -5.22 13.58 -4.04
C MET A 1 -5.22 12.17 -4.61
N SER A 2 -4.07 11.51 -4.74
CA SER A 2 -4.01 10.14 -5.28
C SER A 2 -4.57 9.12 -4.28
N ARG A 3 -5.07 7.98 -4.74
CA ARG A 3 -5.44 6.84 -3.86
C ARG A 3 -4.28 5.89 -3.58
N ALA A 4 -3.16 6.08 -4.27
CA ALA A 4 -1.99 5.21 -4.21
C ALA A 4 -0.86 5.81 -3.36
N MET A 5 -0.10 4.94 -2.69
CA MET A 5 1.10 5.30 -1.95
C MET A 5 2.09 4.12 -1.88
N ASN A 6 3.36 4.43 -1.65
CA ASN A 6 4.42 3.45 -1.48
C ASN A 6 4.89 3.47 -0.03
N ILE A 7 5.00 2.29 0.58
CA ILE A 7 5.25 2.13 2.01
C ILE A 7 6.45 1.21 2.22
N ALA A 8 7.38 1.61 3.08
CA ALA A 8 8.56 0.86 3.50
C ALA A 8 8.22 -0.18 4.58
N LEU A 9 7.16 -0.96 4.38
CA LEU A 9 6.71 -2.04 5.26
C LEU A 9 6.31 -3.26 4.44
N PRO A 10 6.39 -4.48 5.02
CA PRO A 10 5.94 -5.69 4.35
C PRO A 10 4.42 -5.73 4.18
N GLU A 11 3.95 -6.45 3.16
CA GLU A 11 2.54 -6.52 2.75
C GLU A 11 1.61 -6.90 3.90
N GLY A 12 1.99 -7.89 4.71
CA GLY A 12 1.16 -8.37 5.81
C GLY A 12 0.93 -7.29 6.89
N GLU A 13 1.95 -6.48 7.18
CA GLU A 13 1.84 -5.41 8.16
C GLU A 13 0.99 -4.25 7.63
N VAL A 14 1.18 -3.90 6.35
CA VAL A 14 0.35 -2.89 5.67
C VAL A 14 -1.12 -3.32 5.66
N THR A 15 -1.40 -4.58 5.33
CA THR A 15 -2.75 -5.14 5.31
C THR A 15 -3.40 -5.09 6.70
N SER A 16 -2.68 -5.52 7.74
CA SER A 16 -3.20 -5.51 9.12
C SER A 16 -3.53 -4.09 9.59
N ARG A 17 -2.68 -3.11 9.27
CA ARG A 17 -2.90 -1.69 9.63
C ARG A 17 -4.09 -1.09 8.88
N CYS A 18 -4.22 -1.34 7.58
CA CYS A 18 -5.39 -0.90 6.81
C CYS A 18 -6.70 -1.49 7.36
N GLN A 19 -6.70 -2.79 7.73
CA GLN A 19 -7.85 -3.44 8.35
C GLN A 19 -8.21 -2.81 9.70
N LYS A 20 -7.21 -2.54 10.56
CA LYS A 20 -7.41 -1.86 11.84
C LYS A 20 -7.97 -0.45 11.68
N ALA A 21 -7.56 0.26 10.62
CA ALA A 21 -8.03 1.60 10.30
C ALA A 21 -9.40 1.63 9.59
N GLY A 22 -9.97 0.47 9.23
CA GLY A 22 -11.22 0.38 8.46
C GLY A 22 -11.08 0.81 7.00
N VAL A 23 -9.86 0.90 6.47
CA VAL A 23 -9.62 1.35 5.09
C VAL A 23 -9.65 0.17 4.14
N VAL A 24 -10.54 0.27 3.14
CA VAL A 24 -10.67 -0.76 2.10
C VAL A 24 -9.54 -0.64 1.08
N ILE A 25 -8.86 -1.76 0.85
CA ILE A 25 -7.76 -1.88 -0.11
C ILE A 25 -8.33 -2.26 -1.47
N SER A 26 -7.95 -1.52 -2.52
CA SER A 26 -8.28 -1.85 -3.91
C SER A 26 -7.21 -2.72 -4.57
N ALA A 27 -5.94 -2.48 -4.26
CA ALA A 27 -4.83 -3.29 -4.73
C ALA A 27 -3.66 -3.19 -3.75
N ILE A 28 -2.93 -4.29 -3.60
CA ILE A 28 -1.70 -4.35 -2.80
C ILE A 28 -0.68 -5.21 -3.53
N GLU A 29 0.54 -4.72 -3.64
CA GLU A 29 1.63 -5.43 -4.31
C GLU A 29 2.96 -5.19 -3.58
N PRO A 30 3.82 -6.22 -3.42
CA PRO A 30 5.16 -6.05 -2.90
C PRO A 30 6.04 -5.32 -3.92
N LEU A 31 6.94 -4.48 -3.41
CA LEU A 31 7.90 -3.75 -4.23
C LEU A 31 9.21 -4.56 -4.38
N PRO A 32 9.81 -4.65 -5.58
CA PRO A 32 11.11 -5.31 -5.78
C PRO A 32 12.25 -4.75 -4.92
N SER A 33 12.19 -3.45 -4.59
CA SER A 33 13.17 -2.78 -3.71
C SER A 33 12.94 -3.04 -2.22
N GLY A 34 11.91 -3.82 -1.87
CA GLY A 34 11.38 -3.92 -0.51
C GLY A 34 10.29 -2.88 -0.26
N GLY A 35 9.31 -3.26 0.55
CA GLY A 35 8.12 -2.47 0.84
C GLY A 35 6.89 -2.93 0.08
N THR A 36 5.86 -2.09 0.05
CA THR A 36 4.56 -2.39 -0.55
C THR A 36 3.99 -1.15 -1.23
N HIS A 37 3.42 -1.35 -2.42
CA HIS A 37 2.58 -0.37 -3.08
C HIS A 37 1.13 -0.66 -2.68
N LEU A 38 0.51 0.34 -2.04
CA LEU A 38 -0.84 0.28 -1.54
C LEU A 38 -1.73 1.19 -2.37
N VAL A 39 -2.84 0.65 -2.87
CA VAL A 39 -3.91 1.42 -3.49
C VAL A 39 -5.17 1.26 -2.66
N CYS A 40 -5.64 2.36 -2.06
CA CYS A 40 -6.90 2.39 -1.34
C CYS A 40 -8.08 2.51 -2.31
N LEU A 41 -9.26 2.08 -1.86
CA LEU A 41 -10.51 2.22 -2.63
C LEU A 41 -10.89 3.69 -2.82
N THR A 42 -10.73 4.50 -1.77
CA THR A 42 -11.11 5.92 -1.74
C THR A 42 -9.91 6.84 -1.50
N SER A 43 -10.06 8.12 -1.85
CA SER A 43 -9.05 9.17 -1.60
C SER A 43 -8.88 9.45 -0.11
N GLU A 44 -9.98 9.45 0.63
CA GLU A 44 -10.05 9.76 2.05
C GLU A 44 -9.34 8.67 2.85
N GLY A 45 -9.58 7.41 2.51
CA GLY A 45 -8.85 6.28 3.09
C GLY A 45 -7.35 6.37 2.80
N ALA A 46 -6.97 6.83 1.60
CA ALA A 46 -5.56 7.03 1.29
C ALA A 46 -4.93 8.18 2.10
N GLU A 47 -5.66 9.24 2.42
CA GLU A 47 -5.18 10.32 3.28
C GLU A 47 -5.02 9.90 4.74
N GLN A 48 -5.98 9.11 5.24
CA GLN A 48 -5.88 8.48 6.56
C GLN A 48 -4.64 7.58 6.66
N MET A 49 -4.44 6.69 5.69
CA MET A 49 -3.27 5.80 5.69
C MET A 49 -1.95 6.55 5.47
N ARG A 50 -1.93 7.66 4.72
CA ARG A 50 -0.72 8.51 4.62
C ARG A 50 -0.32 9.10 5.97
N SER A 51 -1.30 9.47 6.79
CA SER A 51 -1.05 9.99 8.13
C SER A 51 -0.51 8.88 9.05
N GLU A 52 -1.10 7.68 8.98
CA GLU A 52 -0.65 6.52 9.76
C GLU A 52 0.75 6.03 9.35
N PHE A 53 1.03 5.98 8.05
CA PHE A 53 2.31 5.52 7.50
C PHE A 53 3.35 6.63 7.32
N LYS A 54 3.12 7.84 7.83
CA LYS A 54 3.94 9.02 7.52
C LYS A 54 5.45 8.79 7.63
N ALA A 55 5.90 8.09 8.68
CA ALA A 55 7.32 7.76 8.91
C ALA A 55 7.88 6.64 8.00
N LYS A 56 7.01 5.96 7.26
CA LYS A 56 7.30 4.80 6.41
C LYS A 56 6.95 5.06 4.95
N LEU A 57 6.55 6.27 4.57
CA LEU A 57 6.26 6.61 3.18
C LEU A 57 7.57 6.64 2.38
N LEU A 58 7.58 5.91 1.26
CA LEU A 58 8.65 5.98 0.28
C LEU A 58 8.42 7.21 -0.60
N LEU A 59 9.17 8.27 -0.33
CA LEU A 59 9.15 9.51 -1.10
C LEU A 59 10.06 9.37 -2.32
N GLY A 60 9.48 9.41 -3.53
CA GLY A 60 10.23 9.36 -4.78
C GLY A 60 9.73 8.30 -5.77
N LYS A 61 10.51 8.10 -6.84
CA LYS A 61 10.21 7.09 -7.86
C LYS A 61 10.55 5.70 -7.31
N VAL A 62 9.57 4.82 -7.30
CA VAL A 62 9.73 3.43 -6.90
C VAL A 62 9.52 2.53 -8.11
N LYS A 63 10.40 1.55 -8.30
CA LYS A 63 10.23 0.54 -9.35
C LYS A 63 9.13 -0.43 -8.92
N ARG A 64 8.11 -0.59 -9.76
CA ARG A 64 7.03 -1.56 -9.57
C ARG A 64 7.25 -2.76 -10.48
N LEU A 65 6.57 -3.86 -10.18
CA LEU A 65 6.45 -4.97 -11.11
C LEU A 65 5.56 -4.55 -12.29
N PRO A 66 5.94 -4.81 -13.55
CA PRO A 66 5.10 -4.45 -14.71
C PRO A 66 3.73 -5.14 -14.68
N PHE A 67 3.71 -6.38 -14.17
CA PHE A 67 2.53 -7.19 -13.98
C PHE A 67 2.69 -7.95 -12.67
N TYR A 68 1.83 -7.64 -11.69
CA TYR A 68 1.77 -8.37 -10.42
C TYR A 68 0.45 -9.12 -10.35
N VAL A 69 0.54 -10.43 -10.18
CA VAL A 69 -0.60 -11.29 -9.85
C VAL A 69 -0.38 -11.71 -8.40
N PRO A 70 -1.25 -11.31 -7.46
CA PRO A 70 -1.14 -11.80 -6.10
C PRO A 70 -1.21 -13.33 -6.11
N PRO A 71 -0.40 -14.02 -5.28
CA PRO A 71 -0.46 -15.47 -5.19
C PRO A 71 -1.91 -15.89 -4.93
N SER A 72 -2.43 -16.71 -5.83
CA SER A 72 -3.84 -17.05 -5.89
C SER A 72 -4.33 -17.65 -4.57
N ARG A 73 -5.33 -17.00 -3.96
CA ARG A 73 -6.12 -17.57 -2.86
C ARG A 73 -7.18 -18.48 -3.49
N TRP A 74 -6.78 -19.67 -3.92
CA TRP A 74 -7.74 -20.74 -4.21
C TRP A 74 -8.21 -21.34 -2.89
#